data_AF-B8GST7-F1
#
_entry.id   AF-B8GST7-F1
#
_cell.length_a   1.000
_cell.length_b   1.000
_cell.length_c   1.000
_cell.angle_alpha   90.00
_cell.angle_beta   90.00
_cell.angle_gamma   90.00
#
_symmetry.space_group_name_H-M   'P 1'
#
loop_
_entity.id
_entity.type
_entity.pdbx_description
1 polymer ?
#
loop_
_entity_poly.entity_id
_entity_poly.type
_entity_poly.pdbx_seq_one_letter_code
_entity_poly.pdbx_strand_id
1 'polypeptide(L)'
;MHPRRTLLPLLFLLVLGLSGCGRELPPPEERIRALVSEAREAAEARDLSALRNLIADDYRDAQGREKGDLVNILRVLFLRHQSVHLLTRVGEIGFPEPGLATVTVYVAMAGRPFPEQDIGLLRADLHRFDVSLRETRGGDWQAVDIAWRRPDRADWPF
;
A
#
# COMPACT_ATOMS: atom_id res chain seq x y z
N MET A 1 -0.18 74.81 8.37
CA MET A 1 -1.48 74.12 8.26
C MET A 1 -1.23 72.64 8.05
N HIS A 2 -1.94 71.81 8.80
CA HIS A 2 -1.63 70.40 9.12
C HIS A 2 -1.48 69.43 7.93
N PRO A 3 -0.52 68.48 7.99
CA PRO A 3 -0.60 67.25 7.22
C PRO A 3 -1.72 66.37 7.78
N ARG A 4 -2.74 66.12 6.96
CA ARG A 4 -3.95 65.37 7.31
C ARG A 4 -3.71 63.89 7.01
N ARG A 5 -3.38 63.14 8.06
CA ARG A 5 -3.79 61.76 8.35
C ARG A 5 -4.02 60.84 7.13
N THR A 6 -3.04 60.00 6.84
CA THR A 6 -3.28 58.64 6.30
C THR A 6 -2.43 57.62 7.05
N LEU A 7 -2.54 57.66 8.38
CA LEU A 7 -2.46 56.44 9.18
C LEU A 7 -3.73 55.62 8.84
N LEU A 8 -3.72 54.94 7.70
CA LEU A 8 -4.58 53.79 7.43
C LEU A 8 -3.65 52.59 7.20
N PRO A 9 -2.84 52.23 8.21
CA PRO A 9 -1.74 51.31 8.06
C PRO A 9 -2.24 49.89 8.31
N LEU A 10 -1.50 48.92 7.79
CA LEU A 10 -1.28 47.62 8.43
C LEU A 10 -2.47 46.63 8.66
N LEU A 11 -3.74 46.96 8.41
CA LEU A 11 -4.83 46.02 8.72
C LEU A 11 -5.08 44.97 7.62
N PHE A 12 -4.57 45.16 6.40
CA PHE A 12 -4.84 44.25 5.28
C PHE A 12 -3.84 43.07 5.17
N LEU A 13 -2.76 43.08 5.95
CA LEU A 13 -1.70 42.05 5.89
C LEU A 13 -1.83 40.95 6.96
N LEU A 14 -2.80 41.03 7.88
CA LEU A 14 -2.93 40.08 8.99
C LEU A 14 -3.91 38.93 8.72
N VAL A 15 -4.65 38.94 7.61
CA VAL A 15 -5.75 37.97 7.36
C VAL A 15 -5.36 36.81 6.43
N LEU A 16 -4.17 36.79 5.82
CA LEU A 16 -3.73 35.68 4.96
C LEU A 16 -3.04 34.51 5.70
N GLY A 17 -3.05 34.50 7.04
CA GLY A 17 -2.29 33.54 7.85
C GLY A 17 -3.01 32.28 8.34
N LEU A 18 -4.23 31.97 7.86
CA LEU A 18 -5.04 30.87 8.41
C LEU A 18 -5.43 29.77 7.41
N SER A 19 -4.82 29.71 6.23
CA SER A 19 -4.86 28.50 5.39
C SER A 19 -3.85 27.46 5.90
N GLY A 20 -3.82 27.24 7.21
CA GLY A 20 -3.22 26.06 7.78
C GLY A 20 -4.13 24.90 7.44
N CYS A 21 -3.98 24.35 6.23
CA CYS A 21 -4.48 23.02 5.92
C CYS A 21 -3.83 22.06 6.93
N GLY A 22 -4.49 21.81 8.06
CA GLY A 22 -4.34 20.53 8.72
C GLY A 22 -4.68 19.51 7.66
N ARG A 23 -3.67 18.93 7.02
CA ARG A 23 -3.85 17.90 6.00
C ARG A 23 -4.48 16.73 6.73
N GLU A 24 -5.80 16.66 6.68
CA GLU A 24 -6.55 15.51 7.12
C GLU A 24 -6.07 14.34 6.25
N LEU A 25 -5.66 13.25 6.90
CA LEU A 25 -5.20 12.09 6.17
C LEU A 25 -6.36 11.54 5.34
N PRO A 26 -6.09 10.97 4.15
CA PRO A 26 -7.11 10.26 3.41
C PRO A 26 -7.76 9.16 4.26
N PRO A 27 -9.01 8.79 3.96
CA PRO A 27 -9.70 7.70 4.63
C PRO A 27 -8.81 6.43 4.68
N PRO A 28 -8.88 5.63 5.76
CA PRO A 28 -8.07 4.42 5.92
C PRO A 28 -8.10 3.48 4.70
N GLU A 29 -9.28 3.30 4.09
CA GLU A 29 -9.44 2.46 2.91
C GLU A 29 -8.61 2.95 1.72
N GLU A 30 -8.61 4.26 1.46
CA GLU A 30 -7.83 4.86 0.37
C GLU A 30 -6.33 4.69 0.61
N ARG A 31 -5.88 4.86 1.86
CA ARG A 31 -4.49 4.62 2.26
C ARG A 31 -4.07 3.16 2.08
N ILE A 32 -4.94 2.20 2.39
CA ILE A 32 -4.68 0.76 2.16
C ILE A 32 -4.62 0.45 0.66
N ARG A 33 -5.49 1.04 -0.16
CA ARG A 33 -5.41 0.90 -1.62
C ARG A 33 -4.11 1.47 -2.19
N ALA A 34 -3.67 2.62 -1.67
CA ALA A 34 -2.38 3.21 -2.02
C ALA A 34 -1.21 2.32 -1.60
N LEU A 35 -1.24 1.76 -0.39
CA LEU A 35 -0.26 0.79 0.10
C LEU A 35 -0.11 -0.41 -0.83
N VAL A 36 -1.22 -0.97 -1.34
CA VAL A 36 -1.18 -2.10 -2.29
C VAL A 36 -0.52 -1.67 -3.61
N SER A 37 -0.78 -0.45 -4.08
CA SER A 37 -0.10 0.10 -5.27
C SER A 37 1.40 0.27 -5.04
N GLU A 38 1.79 0.84 -3.90
CA GLU A 38 3.20 1.00 -3.51
C GLU A 38 3.91 -0.36 -3.42
N ALA A 39 3.27 -1.36 -2.80
CA ALA A 39 3.80 -2.71 -2.72
C ALA A 39 3.97 -3.33 -4.11
N ARG A 40 3.02 -3.11 -5.04
CA ARG A 40 3.12 -3.56 -6.44
C ARG A 40 4.34 -2.93 -7.11
N GLU A 41 4.47 -1.62 -7.04
CA GLU A 41 5.55 -0.85 -7.66
C GLU A 41 6.92 -1.24 -7.10
N ALA A 42 7.04 -1.36 -5.78
CA ALA A 42 8.26 -1.82 -5.12
C ALA A 42 8.63 -3.24 -5.55
N ALA A 43 7.65 -4.14 -5.71
CA ALA A 43 7.90 -5.50 -6.18
C ALA A 43 8.35 -5.56 -7.65
N GLU A 44 7.72 -4.79 -8.55
CA GLU A 44 8.13 -4.70 -9.96
C GLU A 44 9.53 -4.07 -10.10
N ALA A 45 9.84 -3.06 -9.27
CA ALA A 45 11.17 -2.44 -9.18
C ALA A 45 12.23 -3.31 -8.47
N ARG A 46 11.82 -4.44 -7.87
CA ARG A 46 12.66 -5.32 -7.04
C ARG A 46 13.29 -4.58 -5.85
N ASP A 47 12.59 -3.57 -5.32
CA ASP A 47 13.00 -2.81 -4.15
C ASP A 47 12.67 -3.58 -2.87
N LEU A 48 13.61 -4.43 -2.47
CA LEU A 48 13.50 -5.24 -1.26
C LEU A 48 13.45 -4.36 0.01
N SER A 49 14.05 -3.17 -0.02
CA SER A 49 14.07 -2.28 1.14
C SER A 49 12.69 -1.66 1.37
N ALA A 50 12.06 -1.17 0.30
CA ALA A 50 10.70 -0.64 0.36
C ALA A 50 9.72 -1.72 0.83
N LEU A 51 9.73 -2.92 0.22
CA LEU A 51 8.87 -4.03 0.65
C LEU A 51 9.09 -4.44 2.11
N ARG A 52 10.34 -4.45 2.58
CA ARG A 52 10.67 -4.75 3.98
C ARG A 52 10.03 -3.75 4.94
N ASN A 53 9.90 -2.48 4.55
CA ASN A 53 9.31 -1.43 5.41
C ASN A 53 7.79 -1.58 5.55
N LEU A 54 7.14 -2.26 4.62
CA LEU A 54 5.70 -2.57 4.67
C LEU A 54 5.36 -3.73 5.62
N ILE A 55 6.38 -4.43 6.16
CA ILE A 55 6.20 -5.57 7.07
C ILE A 55 6.53 -5.10 8.49
N ALA A 56 5.64 -5.34 9.44
CA ALA A 56 5.84 -4.97 10.84
C ALA A 56 7.02 -5.74 11.45
N ASP A 57 7.75 -5.12 12.38
CA ASP A 57 8.91 -5.76 13.01
C ASP A 57 8.53 -6.98 13.86
N ASP A 58 7.31 -6.99 14.40
CA ASP A 58 6.71 -8.09 15.17
C ASP A 58 5.89 -9.06 14.29
N TYR A 59 6.04 -9.00 12.96
CA TYR A 59 5.33 -9.89 12.03
C TYR A 59 5.52 -11.36 12.39
N ARG A 60 4.40 -12.09 12.45
CA ARG A 60 4.39 -13.53 12.62
C ARG A 60 3.12 -14.15 12.05
N ASP A 61 3.27 -15.04 11.09
CA ASP A 61 2.11 -15.69 10.47
C ASP A 61 1.73 -17.05 11.05
N ALA A 62 0.61 -17.59 10.57
CA ALA A 62 0.08 -18.90 10.98
C ALA A 62 1.05 -20.08 10.72
N GLN A 63 2.03 -19.92 9.83
CA GLN A 63 3.08 -20.90 9.58
C GLN A 63 4.32 -20.68 10.46
N GLY A 64 4.29 -19.67 11.33
CA GLY A 64 5.38 -19.31 12.24
C GLY A 64 6.51 -18.55 11.57
N ARG A 65 6.32 -18.03 10.35
CA ARG A 65 7.32 -17.24 9.64
C ARG A 65 7.39 -15.83 10.24
N GLU A 66 8.60 -15.32 10.34
CA GLU A 66 8.88 -13.97 10.83
C GLU A 66 9.21 -13.01 9.67
N LYS A 67 9.33 -11.71 9.95
CA LYS A 67 9.68 -10.69 8.93
C LYS A 67 10.91 -11.08 8.10
N GLY A 68 11.91 -11.68 8.73
CA GLY A 68 13.13 -12.15 8.05
C GLY A 68 12.85 -13.22 6.99
N ASP A 69 11.91 -14.12 7.26
CA ASP A 69 11.54 -15.20 6.35
C ASP A 69 10.83 -14.66 5.10
N LEU A 70 9.91 -13.70 5.27
CA LEU A 70 9.27 -13.03 4.13
C LEU A 70 10.27 -12.30 3.26
N VAL A 71 11.21 -11.57 3.87
CA VAL A 71 12.28 -10.87 3.14
C VAL A 71 13.15 -11.86 2.38
N ASN A 72 13.42 -13.05 2.94
CA ASN A 72 14.15 -14.10 2.25
C ASN A 72 13.35 -14.71 1.08
N ILE A 73 12.03 -14.90 1.23
CA ILE A 73 11.15 -15.35 0.14
C ILE A 73 11.19 -14.35 -1.02
N LEU A 74 11.05 -13.05 -0.73
CA LEU A 74 11.15 -11.98 -1.74
C LEU A 74 12.53 -11.97 -2.41
N ARG A 75 13.61 -12.14 -1.64
CA ARG A 75 14.97 -12.24 -2.19
C ARG A 75 15.11 -13.41 -3.16
N VAL A 76 14.62 -14.60 -2.79
CA VAL A 76 14.64 -15.77 -3.68
C VAL A 76 13.80 -15.54 -4.93
N LEU A 77 12.61 -14.94 -4.78
CA LEU A 77 11.74 -14.57 -5.91
C LEU A 77 12.49 -13.68 -6.91
N PHE A 78 13.16 -12.63 -6.42
CA PHE A 78 13.91 -11.69 -7.26
C PHE A 78 15.19 -12.28 -7.84
N LEU A 79 15.81 -13.28 -7.21
CA LEU A 79 16.95 -13.98 -7.80
C LEU A 79 16.53 -14.92 -8.93
N ARG A 80 15.38 -15.56 -8.80
CA ARG A 80 14.87 -16.53 -9.77
C ARG A 80 14.33 -15.87 -11.04
N HIS A 81 13.74 -14.68 -10.92
CA HIS A 81 13.05 -14.00 -12.02
C HIS A 81 13.80 -12.73 -12.44
N GLN A 82 14.11 -12.62 -13.75
CA GLN A 82 14.81 -11.44 -14.28
C GLN A 82 13.96 -10.17 -14.19
N SER A 83 12.65 -10.31 -14.39
CA SER A 83 11.63 -9.28 -14.20
C SER A 83 10.38 -9.91 -13.58
N VAL A 84 9.62 -9.09 -12.87
CA VAL A 84 8.33 -9.44 -12.28
C VAL A 84 7.34 -8.38 -12.74
N HIS A 85 6.27 -8.80 -13.38
CA HIS A 85 5.15 -7.93 -13.75
C HIS A 85 3.90 -8.42 -13.03
N LEU A 86 3.19 -7.48 -12.41
CA LEU A 86 2.10 -7.77 -11.50
C LEU A 86 0.84 -7.02 -11.95
N LEU A 87 -0.30 -7.71 -12.03
CA LEU A 87 -1.58 -7.02 -11.91
C LEU A 87 -2.17 -7.31 -10.54
N THR A 88 -2.56 -6.26 -9.83
CA THR A 88 -3.18 -6.35 -8.50
C THR A 88 -4.63 -5.90 -8.54
N ARG A 89 -5.53 -6.67 -7.92
CA ARG A 89 -6.91 -6.26 -7.67
C ARG A 89 -7.20 -6.36 -6.18
N VAL A 90 -7.58 -5.24 -5.58
CA VAL A 90 -7.99 -5.16 -4.17
C VAL A 90 -9.42 -5.67 -4.07
N GLY A 91 -9.62 -6.71 -3.27
CA GLY A 91 -10.93 -7.27 -2.93
C GLY A 91 -11.53 -6.57 -1.71
N GLU A 92 -11.99 -7.36 -0.75
CA GLU A 92 -12.58 -6.87 0.49
C GLU A 92 -11.52 -6.18 1.38
N ILE A 93 -11.89 -5.03 1.94
CA ILE A 93 -11.15 -4.34 3.01
C ILE A 93 -12.08 -4.28 4.22
N GLY A 94 -11.61 -4.79 5.36
CA GLY A 94 -12.31 -4.75 6.63
C GLY A 94 -11.54 -3.98 7.70
N PHE A 95 -12.27 -3.41 8.67
CA PHE A 95 -11.71 -2.71 9.82
C PHE A 95 -12.25 -3.35 11.10
N PRO A 96 -11.69 -4.50 11.54
CA PRO A 96 -12.22 -5.23 12.68
C PRO A 96 -12.13 -4.43 13.99
N GLU A 97 -11.08 -3.61 14.14
CA GLU A 97 -10.83 -2.77 15.30
C GLU A 97 -10.12 -1.48 14.87
N PRO A 98 -10.18 -0.39 15.67
CA PRO A 98 -9.41 0.81 15.38
C PRO A 98 -7.91 0.53 15.23
N GLY A 99 -7.31 0.98 14.14
CA GLY A 99 -5.89 0.76 13.84
C GLY A 99 -5.55 -0.66 13.34
N LEU A 100 -6.54 -1.52 13.12
CA LEU A 100 -6.39 -2.83 12.47
C LEU A 100 -7.23 -2.87 11.20
N ALA A 101 -6.69 -3.51 10.17
CA ALA A 101 -7.41 -3.74 8.93
C ALA A 101 -7.12 -5.12 8.37
N THR A 102 -8.05 -5.66 7.61
CA THR A 102 -7.86 -6.84 6.77
C THR A 102 -8.03 -6.44 5.32
N VAL A 103 -7.22 -7.01 4.43
CA VAL A 103 -7.36 -6.81 2.99
C VAL A 103 -7.12 -8.10 2.22
N THR A 104 -8.02 -8.40 1.29
CA THR A 104 -7.79 -9.43 0.27
C THR A 104 -7.17 -8.77 -0.96
N VAL A 105 -6.04 -9.28 -1.43
CA VAL A 105 -5.37 -8.82 -2.66
C VAL A 105 -5.19 -9.99 -3.61
N TYR A 106 -5.69 -9.84 -4.83
CA TYR A 106 -5.45 -10.77 -5.91
C TYR A 106 -4.29 -10.28 -6.77
N VAL A 107 -3.34 -11.18 -7.06
CA VAL A 107 -2.13 -10.85 -7.80
C VAL A 107 -1.95 -11.83 -8.95
N ALA A 108 -1.97 -11.32 -10.17
CA ALA A 108 -1.50 -12.04 -11.35
C ALA A 108 -0.03 -11.70 -11.57
N MET A 109 0.84 -12.72 -11.60
CA MET A 109 2.28 -12.53 -11.80
C MET A 109 2.74 -13.14 -13.12
N ALA A 110 3.51 -12.38 -13.91
CA ALA A 110 4.15 -12.89 -15.11
C ALA A 110 5.60 -12.39 -15.25
N GLY A 111 6.40 -13.13 -16.01
CA GLY A 111 7.79 -12.77 -16.33
C GLY A 111 7.94 -11.78 -17.50
N ARG A 112 6.85 -11.32 -18.09
CA ARG A 112 6.84 -10.29 -19.16
C ARG A 112 5.69 -9.33 -18.95
N PRO A 113 5.74 -8.09 -19.47
CA PRO A 113 4.63 -7.17 -19.41
C PRO A 113 3.39 -7.78 -20.05
N PHE A 114 2.23 -7.51 -19.47
CA PHE A 114 0.96 -7.91 -20.04
C PHE A 114 -0.11 -6.87 -19.75
N PRO A 115 -1.04 -6.65 -20.70
CA PRO A 115 -2.18 -5.81 -20.42
C PRO A 115 -3.28 -6.64 -19.73
N GLU A 116 -4.13 -5.98 -18.95
CA GLU A 116 -5.16 -6.63 -18.13
C GLU A 116 -6.12 -7.51 -18.95
N GLN A 117 -6.47 -7.08 -20.16
CA GLN A 117 -7.35 -7.85 -21.06
C GLN A 117 -6.79 -9.21 -21.48
N ASP A 118 -5.48 -9.43 -21.36
CA ASP A 118 -4.83 -10.66 -21.83
C ASP A 118 -4.62 -11.68 -20.69
N ILE A 119 -5.05 -11.38 -19.46
CA ILE A 119 -4.81 -12.26 -18.28
C ILE A 119 -5.33 -13.67 -18.49
N GLY A 120 -6.52 -13.83 -19.08
CA GLY A 120 -7.09 -15.15 -19.36
C GLY A 120 -6.33 -15.94 -20.42
N LEU A 121 -5.50 -15.28 -21.22
CA LEU A 121 -4.69 -15.86 -22.29
C LEU A 121 -3.24 -16.13 -21.87
N LEU A 122 -2.80 -15.54 -20.75
CA LEU A 122 -1.43 -15.62 -20.26
C LEU A 122 -1.24 -16.73 -19.22
N ARG A 123 -0.05 -17.34 -19.23
CA ARG A 123 0.44 -18.18 -18.12
C ARG A 123 0.86 -17.31 -16.94
N ALA A 124 -0.04 -16.48 -16.42
CA ALA A 124 0.21 -15.74 -15.20
C ALA A 124 -0.05 -16.65 -14.00
N ASP A 125 0.84 -16.64 -13.02
CA ASP A 125 0.62 -17.32 -11.75
C ASP A 125 -0.26 -16.45 -10.86
N LEU A 126 -1.49 -16.91 -10.63
CA LEU A 126 -2.46 -16.22 -9.80
C LEU A 126 -2.30 -16.59 -8.33
N HIS A 127 -2.34 -15.56 -7.49
CA HIS A 127 -2.26 -15.67 -6.04
C HIS A 127 -3.35 -14.82 -5.40
N ARG A 128 -3.94 -15.32 -4.33
CA ARG A 128 -4.77 -14.57 -3.39
C ARG A 128 -3.97 -14.41 -2.11
N PHE A 129 -3.85 -13.16 -1.65
CA PHE A 129 -3.26 -12.79 -0.38
C PHE A 129 -4.37 -12.28 0.54
N ASP A 130 -4.46 -12.85 1.73
CA ASP A 130 -5.28 -12.33 2.80
C ASP A 130 -4.30 -11.73 3.83
N VAL A 131 -4.36 -10.41 4.02
CA VAL A 131 -3.36 -9.64 4.79
C VAL A 131 -4.03 -8.97 5.97
N SER A 132 -3.46 -9.13 7.15
CA SER A 132 -3.78 -8.32 8.32
C SER A 132 -2.77 -7.18 8.44
N LEU A 133 -3.28 -5.97 8.59
CA LEU A 133 -2.52 -4.73 8.66
C LEU A 133 -2.73 -4.06 10.02
N ARG A 134 -1.68 -3.38 10.50
CA ARG A 134 -1.74 -2.50 11.67
C ARG A 134 -1.29 -1.10 11.29
N GLU A 135 -2.07 -0.12 11.73
CA GLU A 135 -1.72 1.29 11.57
C GLU A 135 -0.60 1.65 12.54
N THR A 136 0.41 2.33 12.03
CA THR A 136 1.51 2.90 12.81
C THR A 136 1.08 4.23 13.41
N ARG A 137 1.84 4.75 14.38
CA ARG A 137 1.58 6.09 14.93
C ARG A 137 1.68 7.22 13.89
N GLY A 138 2.35 6.98 12.77
CA GLY A 138 2.49 7.94 11.67
C GLY A 138 1.32 7.93 10.68
N GLY A 139 0.38 6.98 10.82
CA GLY A 139 -0.70 6.77 9.85
C GLY A 139 -0.32 5.87 8.66
N ASP A 140 0.87 5.29 8.66
CA ASP A 140 1.23 4.24 7.70
C ASP A 140 0.66 2.89 8.14
N TRP A 141 0.56 1.94 7.22
CA TRP A 141 0.07 0.59 7.50
C TRP A 141 1.18 -0.44 7.28
N GLN A 142 1.29 -1.40 8.20
CA GLN A 142 2.26 -2.49 8.10
C GLN A 142 1.58 -3.85 8.24
N ALA A 143 2.01 -4.82 7.44
CA ALA A 143 1.55 -6.19 7.52
C ALA A 143 2.04 -6.87 8.80
N VAL A 144 1.11 -7.48 9.53
CA VAL A 144 1.37 -8.22 10.77
C VAL A 144 1.12 -9.72 10.63
N ASP A 145 0.29 -10.10 9.66
CA ASP A 145 0.03 -11.47 9.24
C ASP A 145 -0.29 -11.49 7.73
N ILE A 146 0.17 -12.51 7.03
CA ILE A 146 -0.15 -12.72 5.61
C ILE A 146 -0.36 -14.22 5.38
N ALA A 147 -1.53 -14.57 4.86
CA ALA A 147 -1.78 -15.87 4.25
C ALA A 147 -1.83 -15.71 2.73
N TRP A 148 -1.28 -16.68 1.99
CA TRP A 148 -1.43 -16.72 0.54
C TRP A 148 -1.71 -18.11 0.02
N ARG A 149 -2.48 -18.16 -1.06
CA ARG A 149 -2.86 -19.39 -1.77
C ARG A 149 -3.11 -19.10 -3.24
N ARG A 150 -3.25 -20.15 -4.05
CA ARG A 150 -3.84 -19.99 -5.39
C ARG A 150 -5.34 -19.68 -5.22
N PRO A 151 -5.92 -18.72 -5.96
CA PRO A 151 -7.36 -18.48 -5.94
C PRO A 151 -8.09 -19.65 -6.62
N ASP A 152 -9.25 -20.00 -6.08
CA ASP A 152 -10.13 -20.99 -6.70
C ASP A 152 -11.05 -20.31 -7.74
N ARG A 153 -11.77 -21.10 -8.54
CA ARG A 153 -12.69 -20.55 -9.56
C ARG A 153 -13.75 -19.61 -8.98
N ALA A 154 -14.20 -19.87 -7.75
CA ALA A 154 -15.18 -19.03 -7.06
C ALA A 154 -14.59 -17.69 -6.58
N ASP A 155 -13.27 -17.63 -6.39
CA ASP A 155 -12.53 -16.41 -6.03
C ASP A 155 -12.12 -15.58 -7.24
N TRP A 156 -12.54 -15.98 -8.46
CA TRP A 156 -12.00 -15.42 -9.69
C TRP A 156 -12.22 -13.90 -9.75
N PRO A 157 -11.15 -13.10 -9.67
CA PRO A 157 -11.31 -11.69 -9.42
C PRO A 157 -11.29 -10.88 -10.71
N PHE A 158 -10.96 -11.45 -11.88
CA PHE A 158 -10.67 -10.73 -13.14
C PHE A 158 -11.75 -10.80 -14.21
#